data_AF-A0A8H7GDX5-F1
#
_entry.id   AF-A0A8H7GDX5-F1
#
_cell.length_a   1.000
_cell.length_b   1.000
_cell.length_c   1.000
_cell.angle_alpha   90.00
_cell.angle_beta   90.00
_cell.angle_gamma   90.00
#
_symmetry.space_group_name_H-M   'P 1'
#
loop_
_entity.id
_entity.type
_entity.pdbx_description
1 polymer ?
#
loop_
_entity_poly.entity_id
_entity_poly.type
_entity_poly.pdbx_seq_one_letter_code
_entity_poly.pdbx_strand_id
1 'polypeptide(L)'
;MSDNPELSAHIMHGLAYTVGSALGCTPPTAETCLQAFLVANKAGLTAGSRAWSKHAHRSRGEMASQDLAKTLEQGASGAANDLEQRAKRLRAEEESAGWWGKPSGPVAKINENSLLLFSKVMNDASWRNLHWLPHQVLVYEIRVPAGFGMRWSQDRSPNGGTESEGRGMDTKEKPWMFRGFLEPQMDNGHEVGWRH
;
A
#
# COMPACT_ATOMS: atom_id res chain seq x y z
N MET A 1 -37.00 -9.69 7.73
CA MET A 1 -35.56 -9.74 7.43
C MET A 1 -34.87 -9.18 8.66
N SER A 2 -34.18 -10.02 9.42
CA SER A 2 -33.40 -9.58 10.58
C SER A 2 -32.19 -8.80 10.07
N ASP A 3 -32.08 -7.53 10.43
CA ASP A 3 -30.89 -6.72 10.16
C ASP A 3 -29.67 -7.39 10.78
N ASN A 4 -28.62 -7.63 9.99
CA ASN A 4 -27.35 -8.14 10.48
C ASN A 4 -26.49 -6.93 10.92
N PRO A 5 -26.40 -6.62 12.23
CA PRO A 5 -25.71 -5.43 12.70
C PRO A 5 -24.22 -5.42 12.36
N GLU A 6 -23.59 -6.60 12.26
CA GLU A 6 -22.17 -6.72 11.91
C GLU A 6 -21.92 -6.37 10.44
N LEU A 7 -22.81 -6.81 9.54
CA LEU A 7 -22.75 -6.45 8.13
C LEU A 7 -23.01 -4.95 7.95
N SER A 8 -24.00 -4.39 8.65
CA SER A 8 -24.27 -2.96 8.62
C SER A 8 -23.07 -2.14 9.10
N ALA A 9 -22.43 -2.54 10.21
CA ALA A 9 -21.21 -1.89 10.71
C ALA A 9 -20.06 -1.97 9.70
N HIS A 10 -19.85 -3.13 9.07
CA HIS A 10 -18.83 -3.33 8.04
C HIS A 10 -19.01 -2.36 6.85
N ILE A 11 -20.25 -2.25 6.34
CA ILE A 11 -20.58 -1.34 5.24
C ILE A 11 -20.47 0.13 5.67
N MET A 12 -20.87 0.48 6.90
CA MET A 12 -20.74 1.84 7.43
C MET A 12 -19.28 2.31 7.55
N HIS A 13 -18.34 1.38 7.78
CA HIS A 13 -16.91 1.67 7.67
C HIS A 13 -16.42 1.88 6.22
N GLY A 14 -17.30 1.71 5.22
CA GLY A 14 -16.97 1.79 3.81
C GLY A 14 -16.05 0.66 3.37
N LEU A 15 -16.19 -0.53 3.97
CA LEU A 15 -15.44 -1.72 3.61
C LEU A 15 -16.19 -2.50 2.53
N ALA A 16 -15.45 -3.03 1.58
CA ALA A 16 -15.97 -3.95 0.58
C ALA A 16 -16.47 -5.24 1.25
N TYR A 17 -17.60 -5.76 0.76
CA TYR A 17 -18.11 -7.06 1.18
C TYR A 17 -17.69 -8.13 0.19
N THR A 18 -16.65 -8.88 0.54
CA THR A 18 -16.10 -10.00 -0.23
C THR A 18 -16.16 -11.30 0.55
N VAL A 19 -15.91 -12.43 -0.12
CA VAL A 19 -15.67 -13.71 0.57
C VAL A 19 -14.53 -13.54 1.58
N GLY A 20 -14.75 -13.98 2.82
CA GLY A 20 -13.78 -13.84 3.92
C GLY A 20 -13.81 -12.49 4.65
N SER A 21 -14.77 -11.61 4.35
CA SER A 21 -14.96 -10.35 5.09
C SER A 21 -15.03 -10.58 6.60
N ALA A 22 -14.29 -9.78 7.36
CA ALA A 22 -14.21 -9.88 8.80
C ALA A 22 -15.37 -9.11 9.46
N LEU A 23 -16.59 -9.61 9.30
CA LEU A 23 -17.77 -9.03 9.95
C LEU A 23 -17.57 -8.97 11.47
N GLY A 24 -18.05 -7.89 12.10
CA GLY A 24 -17.89 -7.63 13.54
C GLY A 24 -16.51 -7.12 13.95
N CYS A 25 -15.55 -6.99 13.02
CA CYS A 25 -14.24 -6.39 13.30
C CYS A 25 -14.20 -4.91 12.89
N THR A 26 -13.46 -4.11 13.65
CA THR A 26 -13.20 -2.70 13.33
C THR A 26 -11.89 -2.57 12.54
N PRO A 27 -11.86 -1.85 11.40
CA PRO A 27 -10.62 -1.60 10.68
C PRO A 27 -9.71 -0.64 11.46
N PRO A 28 -8.38 -0.65 11.20
CA PRO A 28 -7.49 0.33 11.81
C PRO A 28 -7.83 1.75 11.37
N THR A 29 -7.62 2.71 12.28
CA THR A 29 -7.70 4.13 11.91
C THR A 29 -6.53 4.52 11.00
N ALA A 30 -6.66 5.65 10.30
CA ALA A 30 -5.55 6.20 9.50
C ALA A 30 -4.28 6.45 10.33
N GLU A 31 -4.45 6.88 11.59
CA GLU A 31 -3.35 7.08 12.53
C GLU A 31 -2.69 5.74 12.89
N THR A 32 -3.46 4.70 13.21
CA THR A 32 -2.91 3.36 13.47
C THR A 32 -2.15 2.82 12.25
N CYS A 33 -2.68 3.03 11.05
CA CYS A 33 -1.99 2.68 9.80
C CYS A 33 -0.67 3.44 9.64
N LEU A 34 -0.66 4.74 9.95
CA LEU A 34 0.53 5.59 9.88
C LEU A 34 1.59 5.15 10.89
N GLN A 35 1.21 4.88 12.14
CA GLN A 35 2.15 4.39 13.16
C GLN A 35 2.82 3.08 12.72
N ALA A 36 2.03 2.14 12.21
CA ALA A 36 2.55 0.89 11.66
C ALA A 36 3.48 1.10 10.45
N PHE A 37 3.19 2.10 9.61
CA PHE A 37 4.00 2.46 8.45
C PHE A 37 5.35 3.08 8.85
N LEU A 38 5.37 3.88 9.92
CA LEU A 38 6.53 4.63 10.39
C LEU A 38 7.53 3.82 11.25
N VAL A 39 7.22 2.58 11.62
CA VAL A 39 8.11 1.72 12.43
C VAL A 39 9.50 1.62 11.78
N ALA A 40 10.51 2.19 12.43
CA ALA A 40 11.88 2.22 11.92
C ALA A 40 12.60 0.89 12.12
N ASN A 41 13.48 0.54 11.18
CA ASN A 41 14.42 -0.57 11.32
C ASN A 41 15.81 -0.10 11.78
N LYS A 42 16.74 -1.05 11.94
CA LYS A 42 18.15 -0.76 12.32
C LYS A 42 18.90 0.14 11.33
N ALA A 43 18.46 0.23 10.08
CA ALA A 43 19.04 1.10 9.06
C ALA A 43 18.37 2.48 8.98
N GLY A 44 17.41 2.78 9.87
CA GLY A 44 16.66 4.04 9.90
C GLY A 44 15.55 4.16 8.85
N LEU A 45 15.33 3.14 8.02
CA LEU A 45 14.20 3.11 7.08
C LEU A 45 12.93 2.71 7.83
N THR A 46 11.82 3.40 7.55
CA THR A 46 10.51 2.98 8.06
C THR A 46 10.03 1.68 7.40
N ALA A 47 9.03 1.02 7.98
CA ALA A 47 8.43 -0.18 7.40
C ALA A 47 7.89 0.11 5.99
N GLY A 48 7.25 1.27 5.82
CA GLY A 48 6.80 1.82 4.55
C GLY A 48 7.93 1.97 3.54
N SER A 49 8.98 2.69 3.93
CA SER A 49 10.15 2.96 3.07
C SER A 49 10.86 1.67 2.65
N ARG A 50 11.03 0.72 3.58
CA ARG A 50 11.65 -0.58 3.28
C ARG A 50 10.83 -1.38 2.26
N ALA A 51 9.52 -1.44 2.45
CA ALA A 51 8.65 -2.12 1.50
C ALA A 51 8.70 -1.41 0.14
N TRP A 52 8.69 -0.08 0.12
CA TRP A 52 8.79 0.68 -1.13
C TRP A 52 10.11 0.39 -1.85
N SER A 53 11.25 0.42 -1.17
CA SER A 53 12.55 0.02 -1.72
C SER A 53 12.54 -1.39 -2.30
N LYS A 54 11.79 -2.32 -1.70
CA LYS A 54 11.66 -3.69 -2.21
C LYS A 54 10.71 -3.78 -3.40
N HIS A 55 9.62 -3.03 -3.44
CA HIS A 55 8.54 -3.23 -4.41
C HIS A 55 8.55 -2.23 -5.57
N ALA A 56 9.29 -1.12 -5.49
CA ALA A 56 9.29 -0.07 -6.51
C ALA A 56 9.65 -0.57 -7.92
N HIS A 57 10.53 -1.56 -8.05
CA HIS A 57 10.89 -2.11 -9.37
C HIS A 57 9.72 -2.83 -10.07
N ARG A 58 8.72 -3.29 -9.31
CA ARG A 58 7.53 -3.96 -9.84
C ARG A 58 6.47 -2.98 -10.36
N SER A 59 6.67 -1.69 -10.13
CA SER A 59 5.72 -0.64 -10.52
C SER A 59 5.70 -0.32 -12.02
N ARG A 60 6.54 -0.99 -12.81
CA ARG A 60 6.62 -0.84 -14.26
C ARG A 60 5.59 -1.76 -14.91
N GLY A 61 4.42 -1.22 -15.25
CA GLY A 61 3.50 -1.90 -16.16
C GLY A 61 4.08 -1.96 -17.58
N GLU A 62 3.85 -3.06 -18.29
CA GLU A 62 4.35 -3.28 -19.66
C GLU A 62 3.95 -2.16 -20.64
N MET A 63 2.81 -1.49 -20.44
CA MET A 63 2.33 -0.41 -21.31
C MET A 63 3.18 0.87 -21.26
N ALA A 64 3.70 1.28 -20.09
CA ALA A 64 4.45 2.55 -19.97
C ALA A 64 5.81 2.52 -20.70
N SER A 65 6.34 1.32 -20.95
CA SER A 65 7.64 1.17 -21.62
C SER A 65 7.54 1.30 -23.14
N GLN A 66 6.37 1.05 -23.74
CA GLN A 66 6.18 1.09 -25.20
C GLN A 66 5.89 2.50 -25.73
N ASP A 67 5.17 3.33 -24.97
CA ASP A 67 4.84 4.71 -25.37
C ASP A 67 6.01 5.69 -25.17
N LEU A 68 6.85 5.47 -24.14
CA LEU A 68 8.05 6.28 -23.90
C LEU A 68 9.10 6.11 -25.01
N ALA A 69 9.26 4.89 -25.53
CA ALA A 69 10.18 4.61 -26.64
C ALA A 69 9.75 5.32 -27.94
N LYS A 70 8.45 5.34 -28.24
CA LYS A 70 7.90 6.03 -29.41
C LYS A 70 7.99 7.56 -29.33
N THR A 71 7.86 8.13 -28.13
CA THR A 71 7.87 9.59 -27.93
C THR A 71 9.28 10.18 -28.03
N LEU A 72 10.32 9.43 -27.64
CA LEU A 72 11.72 9.87 -27.74
C LEU A 72 12.26 9.88 -29.18
N GLU A 73 11.74 9.04 -30.06
CA GLU A 73 12.16 9.00 -31.48
C GLU A 73 11.64 10.18 -32.31
N GLN A 74 10.58 10.86 -31.87
CA GLN A 74 9.93 11.94 -32.64
C GLN A 74 10.32 13.37 -32.23
N GLY A 75 11.13 13.54 -31.18
CA GLY A 75 11.38 14.85 -30.55
C GLY A 75 12.70 15.56 -30.90
N ALA A 76 13.53 15.01 -31.80
CA ALA A 76 14.85 15.58 -32.11
C ALA A 76 14.78 16.74 -33.12
N SER A 77 14.02 17.81 -32.83
CA SER A 77 14.26 19.11 -33.47
C SER A 77 13.67 20.25 -32.64
N GLY A 78 14.53 21.18 -32.21
CA GLY A 78 14.13 22.48 -31.66
C GLY A 78 14.78 22.84 -30.33
N ALA A 79 15.45 24.00 -30.29
CA ALA A 79 16.06 24.60 -29.11
C ALA A 79 14.99 25.02 -28.08
N ALA A 80 14.52 24.07 -27.28
CA ALA A 80 13.64 24.31 -26.14
C ALA A 80 14.41 25.04 -25.03
N ASN A 81 13.78 26.03 -24.39
CA ASN A 81 14.36 26.74 -23.25
C ASN A 81 14.62 25.78 -22.08
N ASP A 82 15.59 26.10 -21.21
CA ASP A 82 16.02 25.22 -20.11
C ASP A 82 14.87 24.83 -19.15
N LEU A 83 13.88 25.70 -18.98
CA LEU A 83 12.70 25.45 -18.15
C LEU A 83 11.78 24.40 -18.78
N GLU A 84 11.58 24.46 -20.09
CA GLU A 84 10.80 23.51 -20.87
C GLU A 84 11.49 22.15 -20.92
N GLN A 85 12.81 22.12 -21.07
CA GLN A 85 13.58 20.88 -20.98
C GLN A 85 13.49 20.27 -19.58
N ARG A 86 13.56 21.09 -18.52
CA ARG A 86 13.39 20.62 -17.13
C ARG A 86 11.99 20.07 -16.88
N ALA A 87 10.95 20.73 -17.37
CA ALA A 87 9.57 20.25 -17.28
C ALA A 87 9.36 18.93 -18.05
N LYS A 88 9.93 18.80 -19.25
CA LYS A 88 9.90 17.55 -20.03
C LYS A 88 10.59 16.40 -19.30
N ARG A 89 11.75 16.65 -18.68
CA ARG A 89 12.45 15.64 -17.87
C ARG A 89 11.65 15.23 -16.65
N LEU A 90 11.05 16.17 -15.92
CA LEU A 90 10.22 15.87 -14.76
C LEU A 90 9.00 15.02 -15.13
N ARG A 91 8.33 15.33 -16.24
CA ARG A 91 7.21 14.51 -16.75
C ARG A 91 7.65 13.11 -17.15
N ALA A 92 8.74 12.99 -17.91
CA ALA A 92 9.28 11.68 -18.28
C ALA A 92 9.77 10.88 -17.06
N GLU A 93 10.29 11.56 -16.03
CA GLU A 93 10.63 10.94 -14.75
C GLU A 93 9.38 10.43 -14.04
N GLU A 94 8.32 11.23 -13.92
CA GLU A 94 7.03 10.82 -13.33
C GLU A 94 6.41 9.64 -14.08
N GLU A 95 6.36 9.70 -15.41
CA GLU A 95 5.83 8.64 -16.27
C GLU A 95 6.64 7.35 -16.15
N SER A 96 7.97 7.44 -16.04
CA SER A 96 8.86 6.28 -15.90
C SER A 96 9.03 5.77 -14.47
N ALA A 97 8.50 6.48 -13.46
CA ALA A 97 8.66 6.12 -12.06
C ALA A 97 7.69 5.01 -11.61
N GLY A 98 6.72 4.66 -12.44
CA GLY A 98 5.71 3.64 -12.16
C GLY A 98 4.73 4.08 -11.07
N TRP A 99 3.82 3.19 -10.67
CA TRP A 99 2.73 3.50 -9.72
C TRP A 99 3.17 4.12 -8.39
N TRP A 100 4.34 3.71 -7.87
CA TRP A 100 4.84 4.12 -6.56
C TRP A 100 6.02 5.08 -6.61
N GLY A 101 6.55 5.39 -7.78
CA GLY A 101 7.77 6.15 -7.89
C GLY A 101 9.04 5.36 -7.53
N LYS A 102 10.19 6.03 -7.60
CA LYS A 102 11.51 5.45 -7.32
C LYS A 102 12.03 5.88 -5.93
N PRO A 103 12.37 4.93 -5.04
CA PRO A 103 13.03 5.24 -3.78
C PRO A 103 14.51 5.50 -4.05
N SER A 104 14.92 6.77 -3.99
CA SER A 104 16.30 7.19 -4.23
C SER A 104 16.75 8.27 -3.24
N GLY A 105 18.07 8.39 -3.09
CA GLY A 105 18.69 9.37 -2.21
C GLY A 105 18.93 8.88 -0.78
N PRO A 106 19.27 9.80 0.14
CA PRO A 106 19.54 9.47 1.55
C PRO A 106 18.32 8.85 2.25
N VAL A 107 18.55 8.05 3.30
CA VAL A 107 17.49 7.39 4.09
C VAL A 107 16.39 8.35 4.52
N ALA A 108 16.75 9.54 5.00
CA ALA A 108 15.79 10.58 5.38
C ALA A 108 14.88 10.99 4.21
N LYS A 109 15.43 11.12 3.01
CA LYS A 109 14.67 11.49 1.81
C LYS A 109 13.77 10.35 1.34
N ILE A 110 14.24 9.10 1.43
CA ILE A 110 13.41 7.93 1.14
C ILE A 110 12.23 7.87 2.12
N ASN A 111 12.47 8.11 3.42
CA ASN A 111 11.43 8.15 4.43
C ASN A 111 10.40 9.25 4.15
N GLU A 112 10.84 10.48 3.89
CA GLU A 112 9.98 11.61 3.53
C GLU A 112 9.11 11.30 2.30
N ASN A 113 9.74 10.85 1.21
CA ASN A 113 9.01 10.53 -0.03
C ASN A 113 8.03 9.36 0.17
N SER A 114 8.39 8.36 0.99
CA SER A 114 7.48 7.26 1.30
C SER A 114 6.26 7.71 2.09
N LEU A 115 6.39 8.74 2.94
CA LEU A 115 5.28 9.31 3.68
C LEU A 115 4.35 10.13 2.76
N LEU A 116 4.89 10.81 1.75
CA LEU A 116 4.09 11.43 0.70
C LEU A 116 3.29 10.38 -0.08
N LEU A 117 3.92 9.25 -0.41
CA LEU A 117 3.23 8.12 -1.05
C LEU A 117 2.13 7.53 -0.16
N PHE A 118 2.39 7.35 1.15
CA PHE A 118 1.37 6.94 2.11
C PHE A 118 0.18 7.89 2.08
N SER A 119 0.44 9.20 2.18
CA SER A 119 -0.61 10.23 2.21
C SER A 119 -1.42 10.22 0.93
N LYS A 120 -0.76 10.11 -0.23
CA LYS A 120 -1.42 9.98 -1.53
C LYS A 120 -2.38 8.79 -1.56
N VAL A 121 -1.91 7.59 -1.21
CA VAL A 121 -2.73 6.37 -1.26
C VAL A 121 -3.87 6.41 -0.23
N MET A 122 -3.65 6.96 0.97
CA MET A 122 -4.70 7.09 1.99
C MET A 122 -5.80 8.08 1.56
N ASN A 123 -5.43 9.20 0.95
CA ASN A 123 -6.38 10.23 0.51
C ASN A 123 -7.17 9.80 -0.74
N ASP A 124 -6.51 9.10 -1.66
CA ASP A 124 -7.10 8.65 -2.92
C ASP A 124 -7.77 7.27 -2.80
N ALA A 125 -7.89 6.71 -1.59
CA ALA A 125 -8.41 5.36 -1.37
C ALA A 125 -9.89 5.26 -1.78
N SER A 126 -10.15 4.58 -2.90
CA SER A 126 -11.50 4.32 -3.43
C SER A 126 -12.06 2.96 -3.01
N TRP A 127 -11.19 2.06 -2.54
CA TRP A 127 -11.57 0.73 -2.12
C TRP A 127 -10.83 0.35 -0.84
N ARG A 128 -11.56 -0.20 0.12
CA ARG A 128 -11.03 -0.67 1.40
C ARG A 128 -11.60 -2.04 1.70
N ASN A 129 -10.80 -2.94 2.25
CA ASN A 129 -11.28 -4.26 2.64
C ASN A 129 -10.66 -4.71 3.95
N LEU A 130 -11.46 -5.41 4.75
CA LEU A 130 -11.05 -6.02 6.01
C LEU A 130 -11.48 -7.49 5.96
N HIS A 131 -10.52 -8.39 5.93
CA HIS A 131 -10.79 -9.81 5.73
C HIS A 131 -9.83 -10.69 6.52
N TRP A 132 -10.25 -11.93 6.73
CA TRP A 132 -9.43 -12.94 7.40
C TRP A 132 -8.59 -13.72 6.38
N LEU A 133 -7.31 -13.87 6.69
CA LEU A 133 -6.50 -14.96 6.18
C LEU A 133 -6.57 -16.16 7.12
N PRO A 134 -6.18 -17.37 6.66
CA PRO A 134 -5.99 -18.51 7.55
C PRO A 134 -5.10 -18.16 8.76
N HIS A 135 -5.27 -18.93 9.84
CA HIS A 135 -4.53 -18.77 11.11
C HIS A 135 -4.81 -17.45 11.85
N GLN A 136 -6.04 -16.94 11.75
CA GLN A 136 -6.49 -15.76 12.51
C GLN A 136 -5.67 -14.50 12.23
N VAL A 137 -5.23 -14.32 10.98
CA VAL A 137 -4.56 -13.09 10.57
C VAL A 137 -5.59 -12.18 9.93
N LEU A 138 -5.91 -11.08 10.64
CA LEU A 138 -6.79 -10.05 10.12
C LEU A 138 -5.99 -9.15 9.18
N VAL A 139 -6.52 -8.87 7.99
CA VAL A 139 -5.85 -8.06 6.97
C VAL A 139 -6.73 -6.88 6.59
N TYR A 140 -6.12 -5.70 6.59
CA TYR A 140 -6.71 -4.47 6.09
C TYR A 140 -5.99 -4.04 4.82
N GLU A 141 -6.74 -3.84 3.75
CA GLU A 141 -6.23 -3.39 2.46
C GLU A 141 -6.92 -2.10 2.06
N ILE A 142 -6.16 -1.22 1.42
CA ILE A 142 -6.71 -0.06 0.73
C ILE A 142 -6.13 0.00 -0.67
N ARG A 143 -6.94 0.44 -1.63
CA ARG A 143 -6.54 0.63 -3.04
C ARG A 143 -7.07 1.96 -3.56
N VAL A 144 -6.29 2.57 -4.44
CA VAL A 144 -6.70 3.74 -5.23
C VAL A 144 -7.41 3.29 -6.52
N PRO A 145 -8.07 4.18 -7.28
CA PRO A 145 -8.75 3.81 -8.53
C PRO A 145 -7.87 3.10 -9.55
N ALA A 146 -6.57 3.43 -9.59
CA ALA A 146 -5.59 2.75 -10.44
C ALA A 146 -5.23 1.31 -9.97
N GLY A 147 -5.89 0.79 -8.94
CA GLY A 147 -5.81 -0.59 -8.49
C GLY A 147 -4.67 -0.91 -7.52
N PHE A 148 -3.58 -0.14 -7.52
CA PHE A 148 -2.50 -0.34 -6.54
C PHE A 148 -2.89 0.17 -5.15
N GLY A 149 -2.15 -0.24 -4.13
CA GLY A 149 -2.55 0.02 -2.75
C GLY A 149 -1.54 -0.32 -1.68
N MET A 150 -2.04 -0.46 -0.46
CA MET A 150 -1.28 -0.77 0.75
C MET A 150 -2.03 -1.79 1.60
N ARG A 151 -1.28 -2.63 2.32
CA ARG A 151 -1.84 -3.63 3.25
C ARG A 151 -1.20 -3.62 4.63
N TRP A 152 -2.02 -3.86 5.63
CA TRP A 152 -1.64 -4.10 7.01
C TRP A 152 -2.22 -5.43 7.49
N SER A 153 -1.59 -6.01 8.51
CA SER A 153 -2.12 -7.20 9.17
C SER A 153 -2.03 -7.11 10.68
N GLN A 154 -2.95 -7.78 11.37
CA GLN A 154 -2.95 -7.98 12.80
C GLN A 154 -3.09 -9.48 13.07
N ASP A 155 -2.09 -10.07 13.73
CA ASP A 155 -2.13 -11.48 14.12
C ASP A 155 -2.99 -11.64 15.37
N ARG A 156 -4.14 -12.32 15.24
CA ARG A 156 -5.07 -12.61 16.33
C ARG A 156 -5.04 -14.08 16.73
N SER A 157 -3.98 -14.80 16.39
CA SER A 157 -3.77 -16.16 16.88
C SER A 157 -3.55 -16.15 18.40
N PRO A 158 -4.08 -17.16 19.13
CA PRO A 158 -3.95 -17.25 20.58
C PRO A 158 -2.49 -17.33 21.07
N ASN A 159 -1.57 -17.85 20.24
CA ASN A 159 -0.23 -18.24 20.66
C ASN A 159 0.91 -17.33 20.10
N GLY A 160 0.59 -16.31 19.30
CA GLY A 160 1.59 -15.43 18.69
C GLY A 160 2.08 -14.29 19.60
N GLY A 161 2.89 -14.59 20.63
CA GLY A 161 3.75 -13.70 21.45
C GLY A 161 3.03 -12.68 22.38
N THR A 162 3.31 -12.52 23.67
CA THR A 162 4.44 -12.87 24.55
C THR A 162 3.81 -13.37 25.85
N GLU A 163 4.27 -14.48 26.41
CA GLU A 163 3.89 -14.90 27.76
C GLU A 163 4.36 -13.83 28.75
N SER A 164 3.48 -12.90 29.10
CA SER A 164 3.56 -12.21 30.37
C SER A 164 2.51 -12.86 31.26
N GLU A 165 2.95 -13.81 32.07
CA GLU A 165 2.17 -14.31 33.18
C GLU A 165 1.82 -13.13 34.10
N GLY A 166 0.58 -12.69 34.04
CA GLY A 166 0.10 -11.58 34.85
C GLY A 166 -1.40 -11.42 34.68
N ARG A 167 -2.16 -11.91 35.68
CA ARG A 167 -3.60 -11.70 35.80
C ARG A 167 -3.92 -10.21 35.68
N GLY A 168 -4.63 -9.83 34.63
CA GLY A 168 -5.17 -8.49 34.44
C GLY A 168 -5.97 -8.41 33.16
N MET A 169 -7.26 -8.16 33.29
CA MET A 169 -8.20 -7.89 32.20
C MET A 169 -7.84 -6.56 31.52
N ASP A 170 -6.84 -6.60 30.64
CA ASP A 170 -6.51 -5.55 29.68
C ASP A 170 -5.99 -6.25 28.42
N THR A 171 -6.91 -6.73 27.59
CA THR A 171 -6.58 -7.29 26.27
C THR A 171 -6.13 -6.15 25.37
N LYS A 172 -4.88 -5.69 25.53
CA LYS A 172 -4.25 -4.80 24.55
C LYS A 172 -4.22 -5.56 23.22
N GLU A 173 -5.12 -5.20 22.30
CA GLU A 173 -5.11 -5.74 20.96
C GLU A 173 -3.71 -5.62 20.36
N LYS A 174 -3.22 -6.68 19.71
CA LYS A 174 -1.86 -6.68 19.11
C LYS A 174 -1.75 -5.52 18.10
N PRO A 175 -0.59 -4.88 17.95
CA PRO A 175 -0.48 -3.76 17.02
C PRO A 175 -0.68 -4.22 15.56
N TRP A 176 -1.25 -3.33 14.75
CA TRP A 176 -1.25 -3.49 13.30
C TRP A 176 0.18 -3.38 12.77
N MET A 177 0.51 -4.23 11.80
CA MET A 177 1.81 -4.22 11.12
C MET A 177 1.63 -3.87 9.66
N PHE A 178 2.42 -2.92 9.15
CA PHE A 178 2.47 -2.66 7.71
C PHE A 178 3.14 -3.84 6.99
N ARG A 179 2.44 -4.39 5.99
CA ARG A 179 2.88 -5.60 5.26
C ARG A 179 3.43 -5.30 3.88
N GLY A 180 3.07 -4.17 3.29
CA GLY A 180 3.65 -3.69 2.03
C GLY A 180 2.63 -3.06 1.10
N PHE A 181 3.11 -2.82 -0.13
CA PHE A 181 2.30 -2.30 -1.23
C PHE A 181 1.62 -3.42 -2.01
N LEU A 182 0.48 -3.09 -2.62
CA LEU A 182 -0.35 -3.99 -3.42
C LEU A 182 -0.30 -3.55 -4.88
N GLU A 183 0.07 -4.44 -5.78
CA GLU A 183 0.01 -4.20 -7.23
C GLU A 183 -1.46 -4.16 -7.71
N PRO A 184 -1.77 -3.47 -8.83
CA PRO A 184 -3.10 -3.53 -9.44
C PRO A 184 -3.56 -4.97 -9.68
N GLN A 185 -4.87 -5.22 -9.55
CA GLN A 185 -5.43 -6.52 -9.88
C GLN A 185 -5.20 -6.86 -11.36
N MET A 186 -4.73 -8.06 -11.62
CA MET A 186 -4.56 -8.61 -12.97
C MET A 186 -5.53 -9.77 -13.14
N ASP A 187 -6.35 -9.73 -14.20
CA ASP A 187 -7.40 -10.71 -14.47
C ASP A 187 -6.87 -12.15 -14.51
N ASN A 188 -5.63 -12.37 -14.98
CA ASN A 188 -4.98 -13.69 -15.05
C ASN A 188 -3.82 -13.86 -14.06
N GLY A 189 -3.77 -13.05 -12.99
CA GLY A 189 -2.61 -13.02 -12.09
C GLY A 189 -2.26 -14.39 -11.50
N HIS A 190 -3.27 -15.16 -11.06
CA HIS A 190 -3.05 -16.49 -10.50
C HIS A 190 -2.33 -17.45 -11.47
N GLU A 191 -2.63 -17.37 -12.76
CA GLU A 191 -2.07 -18.24 -13.81
C GLU A 191 -0.61 -17.91 -14.12
N VAL A 192 -0.20 -16.65 -13.97
CA VAL A 192 1.20 -16.20 -14.17
C VAL A 192 2.02 -16.22 -12.88
N GLY A 193 1.52 -16.86 -11.82
CA GLY A 193 2.22 -16.96 -10.54
C GLY A 193 2.26 -15.64 -9.75
N TRP A 194 1.34 -14.71 -10.04
CA TRP A 194 1.15 -13.50 -9.26
C TRP A 194 0.76 -13.87 -7.83
N ARG A 195 1.51 -13.36 -6.85
CA ARG A 195 1.27 -13.60 -5.43
C ARG A 195 0.80 -12.31 -4.80
N HIS A 196 -0.45 -12.30 -4.29
CA HIS A 196 -1.06 -11.17 -3.58
C HIS A 196 -0.22 -10.69 -2.37
#